data_AF-A0A286TUY1-F1
#
_entry.id   AF-A0A286TUY1-F1
#
_cell.length_a   1.000
_cell.length_b   1.000
_cell.length_c   1.000
_cell.angle_alpha   90.00
_cell.angle_beta   90.00
_cell.angle_gamma   90.00
#
_symmetry.space_group_name_H-M   'P 1'
#
loop_
_entity.id
_entity.type
_entity.pdbx_description
1 polymer ?
#
loop_
_entity_poly.entity_id
_entity_poly.type
_entity_poly.pdbx_seq_one_letter_code
_entity_poly.pdbx_strand_id
1 'polypeptide(L)'
;MKMKMKILLFSMFVSMVISIGFSGVATAGLWSDNFGRTWDINFGACSNPANVICVSGVRDINNDLGCGALPLDGTLTRGISGRFILSVTAFDNPDNGCISSHWNGVFGDGAFTGDVSNELGPFGSFTLTPGASNSNGEVGSDPAAQ
;
A
#
# COMPACT_ATOMS: atom_id res chain seq x y z
N MET A 1 -8.55 12.84 -25.47
CA MET A 1 -7.34 11.97 -25.53
C MET A 1 -6.16 12.43 -24.62
N LYS A 2 -6.35 13.37 -23.67
CA LYS A 2 -5.27 13.90 -22.79
C LYS A 2 -5.07 13.15 -21.46
N MET A 3 -6.03 12.31 -21.05
CA MET A 3 -6.00 11.62 -19.75
C MET A 3 -5.07 10.39 -19.75
N LYS A 4 -4.99 9.67 -20.87
CA LYS A 4 -4.17 8.45 -21.00
C LYS A 4 -2.66 8.72 -20.86
N MET A 5 -2.18 9.90 -21.27
CA MET A 5 -0.75 10.22 -21.23
C MET A 5 -0.25 10.53 -19.81
N LYS A 6 -1.10 11.16 -18.97
CA LYS A 6 -0.76 11.42 -17.56
C LYS A 6 -0.65 10.13 -16.75
N ILE A 7 -1.58 9.20 -16.97
CA ILE A 7 -1.58 7.89 -16.31
C ILE A 7 -0.35 7.08 -16.68
N LEU A 8 0.07 7.11 -17.96
CA LEU A 8 1.23 6.37 -18.45
C LEU A 8 2.55 6.89 -17.84
N LEU A 9 2.73 8.21 -17.81
CA LEU A 9 3.92 8.85 -17.22
C LEU A 9 4.00 8.59 -15.70
N PHE A 10 2.86 8.61 -15.00
CA PHE A 10 2.80 8.36 -13.57
C PHE A 10 3.08 6.89 -13.23
N SER A 11 2.51 5.95 -13.99
CA SER A 11 2.79 4.52 -13.87
C SER A 11 4.28 4.20 -14.09
N MET A 12 4.92 4.83 -15.08
CA MET A 12 6.36 4.67 -15.34
C MET A 12 7.22 5.17 -14.17
N PHE A 13 6.88 6.33 -13.59
CA PHE A 13 7.60 6.88 -12.45
C PHE A 13 7.52 5.97 -11.23
N VAL A 14 6.33 5.41 -10.95
CA VAL A 14 6.12 4.52 -9.80
C VAL A 14 6.84 3.20 -9.98
N SER A 15 6.78 2.63 -11.19
CA SER A 15 7.56 1.42 -11.51
C SER A 15 9.07 1.67 -11.40
N MET A 16 9.55 2.88 -11.68
CA MET A 16 10.94 3.27 -11.49
C MET A 16 11.31 3.34 -10.01
N VAL A 17 10.50 4.00 -9.17
CA VAL A 17 10.70 4.06 -7.71
C VAL A 17 10.76 2.65 -7.11
N ILE A 18 9.80 1.80 -7.47
CA ILE A 18 9.78 0.40 -7.01
C ILE A 18 11.04 -0.33 -7.47
N SER A 19 11.48 -0.14 -8.72
CA SER A 19 12.69 -0.78 -9.24
C SER A 19 13.97 -0.29 -8.55
N ILE A 20 14.01 0.97 -8.09
CA ILE A 20 15.11 1.50 -7.27
C ILE A 20 15.15 0.83 -5.90
N GLY A 21 14.00 0.50 -5.31
CA GLY A 21 13.93 -0.32 -4.09
C GLY A 21 14.69 -1.63 -4.23
N PHE A 22 14.54 -2.32 -5.37
CA PHE A 22 15.28 -3.56 -5.68
C PHE A 22 16.78 -3.35 -5.93
N SER A 23 17.24 -2.12 -6.15
CA SER A 23 18.68 -1.79 -6.20
C SER A 23 19.31 -1.59 -4.82
N GLY A 24 18.53 -1.77 -3.75
CA GLY A 24 18.99 -1.64 -2.35
C GLY A 24 18.94 -0.22 -1.80
N VAL A 25 18.38 0.73 -2.55
CA VAL A 25 18.19 2.12 -2.11
C VAL A 25 16.80 2.25 -1.50
N ALA A 26 16.73 2.71 -0.25
CA ALA A 26 15.46 2.97 0.39
C ALA A 26 14.70 4.10 -0.34
N THR A 27 13.41 3.88 -0.60
CA THR A 27 12.54 4.89 -1.22
C THR A 27 11.27 5.05 -0.40
N ALA A 28 10.87 6.30 -0.16
CA ALA A 28 9.66 6.64 0.57
C ALA A 28 8.65 7.29 -0.38
N GLY A 29 7.36 7.10 -0.14
CA GLY A 29 6.32 7.74 -0.91
C GLY A 29 4.96 7.73 -0.22
N LEU A 30 4.18 8.77 -0.48
CA LEU A 30 2.79 8.84 -0.06
C LEU A 30 1.91 8.06 -1.04
N TRP A 31 0.95 7.31 -0.50
CA TRP A 31 -0.07 6.58 -1.24
C TRP A 31 -1.44 6.82 -0.59
N SER A 32 -2.50 6.58 -1.34
CA SER A 32 -3.88 6.63 -0.83
C SER A 32 -4.63 5.36 -1.22
N ASP A 33 -5.36 4.77 -0.27
CA ASP A 33 -6.25 3.65 -0.56
C ASP A 33 -7.68 4.12 -0.93
N ASN A 34 -8.50 3.20 -1.42
CA ASN A 34 -9.90 3.42 -1.76
C ASN A 34 -10.84 3.52 -0.54
N PHE A 35 -10.31 3.36 0.68
CA PHE A 35 -11.01 3.65 1.93
C PHE A 35 -10.73 5.07 2.42
N GLY A 36 -10.03 5.88 1.61
CA GLY A 36 -9.74 7.28 1.89
C GLY A 36 -8.55 7.50 2.82
N ARG A 37 -7.75 6.46 3.13
CA ARG A 37 -6.59 6.61 4.02
C ARG A 37 -5.33 6.94 3.25
N THR A 38 -4.53 7.82 3.83
CA THR A 38 -3.17 8.12 3.35
C THR A 38 -2.15 7.22 4.04
N TRP A 39 -1.22 6.70 3.26
CA TRP A 39 -0.14 5.82 3.67
C TRP A 39 1.19 6.54 3.39
N ASP A 40 2.11 6.49 4.34
CA ASP A 40 3.52 6.79 4.11
C ASP A 40 4.27 5.46 4.06
N ILE A 41 4.72 5.08 2.86
CA ILE A 41 5.30 3.77 2.58
C ILE A 41 6.78 3.92 2.27
N ASN A 42 7.59 3.14 2.98
CA ASN A 42 9.01 2.97 2.77
C ASN A 42 9.27 1.59 2.15
N PHE A 43 10.02 1.57 1.05
CA PHE A 43 10.54 0.37 0.41
C PHE A 43 12.04 0.30 0.67
N GLY A 44 12.53 -0.77 1.29
CA GLY A 44 13.95 -0.95 1.62
C GLY A 44 14.44 -2.38 1.40
N ALA A 45 15.74 -2.60 1.41
CA ALA A 45 16.31 -3.94 1.26
C ALA A 45 15.90 -4.87 2.42
N CYS A 46 15.46 -6.09 2.10
CA CYS A 46 15.38 -7.17 3.07
C CYS A 46 16.71 -7.94 3.13
N SER A 47 16.96 -8.63 4.24
CA SER A 47 18.18 -9.44 4.46
C SER A 47 18.37 -10.59 3.45
N ASN A 48 17.29 -11.04 2.78
CA ASN A 48 17.26 -12.01 1.66
C ASN A 48 15.78 -12.33 1.36
N PRO A 49 15.38 -12.75 0.13
CA PRO A 49 16.12 -12.87 -1.13
C PRO A 49 16.05 -11.64 -2.05
N ALA A 50 16.88 -11.59 -3.09
CA ALA A 50 17.05 -10.44 -4.00
C ALA A 50 15.78 -9.98 -4.75
N ASN A 51 14.75 -10.81 -4.83
CA ASN A 51 13.46 -10.49 -5.43
C ASN A 51 12.41 -10.02 -4.42
N VAL A 52 12.82 -9.74 -3.17
CA VAL A 52 11.96 -9.26 -2.09
C VAL A 52 12.58 -7.99 -1.51
N ILE A 53 11.75 -6.96 -1.38
CA ILE A 53 12.07 -5.76 -0.60
C ILE A 53 11.08 -5.62 0.54
N CYS A 54 11.54 -5.04 1.63
CA CYS A 54 10.79 -4.88 2.85
C CYS A 54 9.96 -3.61 2.70
N VAL A 55 8.71 -3.69 3.13
CA VAL A 55 7.76 -2.58 3.10
C VAL A 55 7.49 -2.21 4.54
N SER A 56 7.74 -0.96 4.89
CA SER A 56 7.43 -0.43 6.21
C SER A 56 6.79 0.94 6.09
N GLY A 57 6.38 1.52 7.21
CA GLY A 57 5.81 2.86 7.25
C GLY A 57 4.55 2.91 8.09
N VAL A 58 3.58 3.72 7.65
CA VAL A 58 2.36 3.99 8.42
C VAL A 58 1.17 4.16 7.48
N ARG A 59 0.03 3.56 7.82
CA ARG A 59 -1.28 3.80 7.24
C ARG A 59 -2.09 4.75 8.14
N ASP A 60 -2.98 5.52 7.53
CA ASP A 60 -3.81 6.52 8.19
C ASP A 60 -2.99 7.57 8.96
N ILE A 61 -1.99 8.14 8.27
CA ILE A 61 -1.06 9.13 8.85
C ILE A 61 -1.77 10.38 9.41
N ASN A 62 -2.99 10.66 8.93
CA ASN A 62 -3.82 11.78 9.37
C ASN A 62 -4.71 11.42 10.57
N ASN A 63 -4.73 10.15 11.00
CA ASN A 63 -5.62 9.63 12.03
C ASN A 63 -7.11 9.90 11.71
N ASP A 64 -7.49 9.74 10.44
CA ASP A 64 -8.85 10.01 10.00
C ASP A 64 -9.83 8.91 10.48
N LEU A 65 -9.33 7.74 10.91
CA LEU A 65 -10.14 6.67 11.52
C LEU A 65 -10.30 6.81 13.04
N GLY A 66 -9.49 7.64 13.69
CA GLY A 66 -9.40 7.71 15.15
C GLY A 66 -8.61 6.56 15.80
N CYS A 67 -8.02 5.66 14.99
CA CYS A 67 -7.22 4.51 15.45
C CYS A 67 -5.78 4.86 15.83
N GLY A 68 -5.37 6.11 15.64
CA GLY A 68 -3.97 6.50 15.53
C GLY A 68 -3.36 6.06 14.20
N ALA A 69 -2.11 6.49 13.99
CA ALA A 69 -1.29 6.03 12.87
C ALA A 69 -1.02 4.51 13.01
N LEU A 70 -1.40 3.74 11.99
CA LEU A 70 -1.30 2.28 11.97
C LEU A 70 0.05 1.85 11.36
N PRO A 71 1.00 1.27 12.13
CA PRO A 71 2.28 0.86 11.60
C PRO A 71 2.14 -0.18 10.49
N LEU A 72 2.98 -0.09 9.46
CA LEU A 72 3.05 -1.04 8.35
C LEU A 72 4.29 -1.92 8.47
N ASP A 73 4.12 -3.22 8.22
CA ASP A 73 5.20 -4.15 7.91
C ASP A 73 4.78 -5.11 6.79
N GLY A 74 5.74 -5.56 6.00
CA GLY A 74 5.49 -6.52 4.95
C GLY A 74 6.56 -6.54 3.87
N THR A 75 6.15 -6.99 2.69
CA THR A 75 7.06 -7.24 1.58
C THR A 75 6.47 -6.82 0.25
N LEU A 76 7.37 -6.48 -0.67
CA LEU A 76 7.09 -6.35 -2.08
C LEU A 76 7.98 -7.34 -2.83
N THR A 77 7.35 -8.26 -3.54
CA THR A 77 8.04 -9.32 -4.28
C THR A 77 7.95 -9.06 -5.77
N ARG A 78 9.07 -9.15 -6.50
CA ARG A 78 9.06 -9.19 -7.97
C ARG A 78 8.79 -10.63 -8.42
N GLY A 79 7.61 -10.87 -8.98
CA GLY A 79 7.22 -12.14 -9.56
C GLY A 79 7.90 -12.44 -10.89
N ILE A 80 7.79 -13.69 -11.34
CA ILE A 80 8.46 -14.22 -12.54
C ILE A 80 7.98 -13.51 -13.82
N SER A 81 6.74 -13.02 -13.82
CA SER A 81 6.17 -12.22 -14.91
C SER A 81 6.60 -10.75 -14.91
N GLY A 82 7.51 -10.35 -14.02
CA GLY A 82 7.92 -8.97 -13.80
C GLY A 82 6.90 -8.13 -13.02
N ARG A 83 5.77 -8.72 -12.60
CA ARG A 83 4.77 -8.06 -11.76
C ARG A 83 5.27 -7.91 -10.33
N PHE A 84 4.92 -6.80 -9.70
CA PHE A 84 5.18 -6.60 -8.28
C PHE A 84 3.97 -7.06 -7.46
N ILE A 85 4.24 -7.84 -6.42
CA ILE A 85 3.23 -8.40 -5.50
C ILE A 85 3.49 -7.77 -4.14
N LEU A 86 2.52 -7.01 -3.64
CA LEU A 86 2.52 -6.40 -2.32
C LEU A 86 1.84 -7.33 -1.32
N SER A 87 2.44 -7.50 -0.15
CA SER A 87 1.86 -8.21 1.00
C SER A 87 2.23 -7.44 2.26
N VAL A 88 1.30 -6.69 2.83
CA VAL A 88 1.53 -5.82 3.99
C VAL A 88 0.47 -5.97 5.05
N THR A 89 0.86 -5.79 6.31
CA THR A 89 -0.04 -5.70 7.46
C THR A 89 0.01 -4.27 8.00
N ALA A 90 -1.16 -3.68 8.20
CA ALA A 90 -1.35 -2.48 9.00
C ALA A 90 -1.77 -2.92 10.40
N PHE A 91 -0.89 -2.72 11.38
CA PHE A 91 -1.11 -3.14 12.75
C PHE A 91 -1.98 -2.13 13.49
N ASP A 92 -2.95 -2.65 14.23
CA ASP A 92 -3.65 -1.87 15.23
C ASP A 92 -2.73 -1.49 16.38
N ASN A 93 -3.14 -0.43 17.08
CA ASN A 93 -2.62 -0.13 18.39
C ASN A 93 -3.66 -0.64 19.41
N PRO A 94 -3.30 -1.57 20.31
CA PRO A 94 -4.25 -2.29 21.16
C PRO A 94 -5.17 -1.40 22.02
N ASP A 95 -4.80 -0.14 22.22
CA ASP A 95 -5.56 0.80 23.06
C ASP A 95 -6.71 1.53 22.32
N ASN A 96 -6.82 1.39 21.00
CA ASN A 96 -7.65 2.29 20.18
C ASN A 96 -8.90 1.63 19.57
N GLY A 97 -9.17 0.36 19.90
CA GLY A 97 -10.39 -0.35 19.47
C GLY A 97 -10.47 -0.68 17.99
N CYS A 98 -9.37 -0.51 17.25
CA CYS A 98 -9.24 -0.89 15.85
C CYS A 98 -8.57 -2.25 15.73
N ILE A 99 -8.70 -2.87 14.56
CA ILE A 99 -8.13 -4.20 14.31
C ILE A 99 -7.09 -4.18 13.20
N SER A 100 -6.08 -5.05 13.34
CA SER A 100 -5.07 -5.26 12.31
C SER A 100 -5.69 -5.68 10.98
N SER A 101 -5.13 -5.20 9.87
CA SER A 101 -5.59 -5.52 8.52
C SER A 101 -4.44 -5.95 7.61
N HIS A 102 -4.70 -6.91 6.72
CA HIS A 102 -3.73 -7.51 5.82
C HIS A 102 -4.13 -7.22 4.37
N TRP A 103 -3.17 -6.80 3.57
CA TRP A 103 -3.39 -6.26 2.23
C TRP A 103 -2.47 -6.99 1.25
N ASN A 104 -3.08 -7.71 0.31
CA ASN A 104 -2.36 -8.52 -0.66
C ASN A 104 -2.80 -8.16 -2.08
N GLY A 105 -1.87 -7.66 -2.90
CA GLY A 105 -2.22 -7.17 -4.22
C GLY A 105 -1.09 -7.17 -5.22
N VAL A 106 -1.43 -6.85 -6.46
CA VAL A 106 -0.49 -6.78 -7.58
C VAL A 106 -0.44 -5.37 -8.14
N PHE A 107 0.75 -4.93 -8.53
CA PHE A 107 0.93 -3.65 -9.20
C PHE A 107 0.53 -3.79 -10.68
N GLY A 108 -0.40 -2.93 -11.11
CA GLY A 108 -0.87 -2.84 -12.49
C GLY A 108 -1.51 -1.48 -12.74
N ASP A 109 -1.41 -0.96 -13.96
CA ASP A 109 -2.04 0.30 -14.38
C ASP A 109 -1.77 1.52 -13.46
N GLY A 110 -0.65 1.50 -12.73
CA GLY A 110 -0.22 2.61 -11.85
C GLY A 110 -0.69 2.52 -10.40
N ALA A 111 -1.34 1.43 -9.98
CA ALA A 111 -1.79 1.21 -8.60
C ALA A 111 -1.56 -0.25 -8.17
N PHE A 112 -1.57 -0.51 -6.85
CA PHE A 112 -1.77 -1.87 -6.35
C PHE A 112 -3.28 -2.15 -6.26
N THR A 113 -3.68 -3.34 -6.68
CA THR A 113 -5.06 -3.81 -6.52
C THR A 113 -5.05 -5.24 -6.00
N GLY A 114 -6.01 -5.58 -5.15
CA GLY A 114 -6.08 -6.92 -4.56
C GLY A 114 -7.08 -7.01 -3.42
N ASP A 115 -6.84 -7.94 -2.52
CA ASP A 115 -7.74 -8.28 -1.43
C ASP A 115 -7.24 -7.71 -0.09
N VAL A 116 -8.19 -7.34 0.75
CA VAL A 116 -7.98 -6.95 2.13
C VAL A 116 -8.76 -7.87 3.07
N SER A 117 -8.12 -8.24 4.16
CA SER A 117 -8.68 -9.06 5.24
C SER A 117 -8.26 -8.52 6.59
N ASN A 118 -8.90 -8.96 7.67
CA ASN A 118 -8.51 -8.69 9.05
C ASN A 118 -8.70 -9.98 9.88
N GLU A 119 -8.58 -9.88 11.20
CA GLU A 119 -8.73 -11.02 12.10
C GLU A 119 -10.13 -11.66 12.07
N LEU A 120 -11.15 -10.94 11.59
CA LEU A 120 -12.51 -11.42 11.44
C LEU A 120 -12.73 -12.16 10.10
N GLY A 121 -11.77 -12.09 9.18
CA GLY A 121 -11.78 -12.79 7.91
C GLY A 121 -11.60 -11.87 6.69
N PRO A 122 -11.98 -12.36 5.49
CA PRO A 122 -11.96 -11.55 4.28
C PRO A 122 -12.88 -10.33 4.41
N PHE A 123 -12.37 -9.15 4.06
CA PHE A 123 -13.12 -7.91 4.17
C PHE A 123 -13.61 -7.42 2.81
N GLY A 124 -12.72 -7.36 1.82
CA GLY A 124 -13.07 -6.88 0.49
C GLY A 124 -11.86 -6.66 -0.41
N SER A 125 -12.00 -5.78 -1.39
CA SER A 125 -10.93 -5.42 -2.32
C SER A 125 -10.39 -4.03 -2.04
N PHE A 126 -9.10 -3.82 -2.30
CA PHE A 126 -8.47 -2.52 -2.22
C PHE A 126 -7.90 -2.04 -3.55
N THR A 127 -7.75 -0.72 -3.65
CA THR A 127 -6.90 -0.04 -4.62
C THR A 127 -6.01 0.93 -3.88
N LEU A 128 -4.69 0.78 -4.00
CA LEU A 128 -3.70 1.64 -3.38
C LEU A 128 -2.95 2.39 -4.48
N THR A 129 -3.18 3.70 -4.53
CA THR A 129 -2.67 4.58 -5.60
C THR A 129 -1.56 5.48 -5.06
N PRO A 130 -0.44 5.66 -5.78
CA PRO A 130 0.59 6.60 -5.39
C PRO A 130 0.08 8.05 -5.41
N GLY A 131 0.57 8.85 -4.47
CA GLY A 131 0.15 10.23 -4.22
C GLY A 131 -0.78 10.36 -3.00
N ALA A 132 -0.82 11.56 -2.43
CA ALA A 132 -1.56 11.88 -1.19
C ALA A 132 -3.02 12.29 -1.43
N SER A 133 -3.58 12.02 -2.61
CA SER A 133 -4.89 12.56 -2.99
C SER A 133 -6.00 11.59 -2.56
N ASN A 134 -6.70 11.95 -1.49
CA ASN A 134 -7.90 11.29 -0.95
C ASN A 134 -9.15 11.53 -1.83
N SER A 135 -8.97 11.63 -3.16
CA SER A 135 -10.07 11.96 -4.09
C SER A 135 -10.87 10.74 -4.56
N ASN A 136 -10.45 9.53 -4.20
CA ASN A 136 -11.27 8.33 -4.34
C ASN A 136 -12.19 8.27 -3.12
N GLY A 137 -13.38 8.85 -3.23
CA GLY A 137 -14.39 8.84 -2.17
C GLY A 137 -14.48 7.48 -1.48
N GLU A 138 -14.55 7.50 -0.15
CA GLU A 138 -14.51 6.33 0.72
C GLU A 138 -15.49 5.26 0.22
N VAL A 139 -14.97 4.12 -0.24
CA VAL A 139 -15.80 3.00 -0.66
C VAL A 139 -16.13 2.17 0.59
N GLY A 140 -17.15 2.60 1.33
CA GLY A 140 -17.70 1.85 2.46
C GLY A 140 -16.87 1.93 3.76
N SER A 141 -17.12 0.99 4.67
CA SER A 141 -16.44 0.90 5.95
C SER A 141 -14.96 0.54 5.78
N ASP A 142 -14.10 1.06 6.66
CA ASP A 142 -12.68 0.72 6.68
C ASP A 142 -12.45 -0.65 7.34
N PRO A 143 -11.55 -1.50 6.82
CA PRO A 143 -11.24 -2.81 7.40
C PRO A 143 -10.67 -2.74 8.83
N ALA A 144 -10.11 -1.61 9.24
CA ALA A 144 -9.58 -1.41 10.59
C ALA A 144 -10.64 -0.85 11.58
N ALA A 145 -11.75 -0.28 11.10
CA ALA A 145 -12.78 0.38 11.91
C ALA A 145 -14.03 -0.51 12.10
N GLN A 146 -13.84 -1.68 12.71
CA GLN A 146 -14.89 -2.69 12.96
C GLN A 146 -15.37 -2.68 14.41
#